data_AF-A0A8T4DE68-F1
#
_entry.id   AF-A0A8T4DE68-F1
#
_cell.length_a   1.000
_cell.length_b   1.000
_cell.length_c   1.000
_cell.angle_alpha   90.00
_cell.angle_beta   90.00
_cell.angle_gamma   90.00
#
_symmetry.space_group_name_H-M   'P 1'
#
loop_
_entity.id
_entity.type
_entity.pdbx_description
1 polymer ?
#
loop_
_entity_poly.entity_id
_entity_poly.type
_entity_poly.pdbx_seq_one_letter_code
_entity_poly.pdbx_strand_id
1 'polypeptide(L)'
;MKGLKPWELAALAALTILFLAVASVNLGSLAMPSSSWQPSTAVASGAQEVLVVIDLGSVQQVNEIYVFLSDEKRTKFELYGDTSADDWRPFATFDKDPATHIHFCSWERIAIGNKSTSSLIFRFDASSSGEIGEFLILSAENEKIPPVNVTGSEGAQRLVDEQELITFPITQKYGAYFDEMYFVRTAQEHLNLEEPYEWTHPPLGKLIIGVGIALFGMNPFGWRILGVLAAAAMIPVMFLFGKRMFKSSLAGFIAAFLLSFDFMHFSLARLATGEIYLLLFSLLMFYFAFEYLSKREECAAETEEGGVKNNTSTSLFLSIVCFGLGFSVKWTALFGLIAVLTLVAVSNIQTKRPLLSDSKTILAGLLVSAAIYIATYIPYMLAGEGHGLIDIHRLPLYIGYLAEYLTSGTISISPLDSLTVFDLQLRMFGYHASIEATHPYSSPWWSWPLMLKPLWMYSNTLLGGKVSTIVLMGNPALWWGSIPALILIGALFVRNTIKKVEHERNFVFLFILVPFLLQWLSYALISRILFIYHFVANVPFMIFAVTYWLQLPFEKDWPSQRTGLIVKGFVIAFLILVAVLFFLFYPVISGYPVAYEYKESLRWLSGWVF
;
A
#
# COMPACT_ATOMS: atom_id res chain seq x y z
N MET A 1 9.32 -10.18 24.59
CA MET A 1 10.70 -10.64 24.30
C MET A 1 11.33 -11.52 25.38
N LYS A 2 10.75 -11.69 26.60
CA LYS A 2 11.20 -12.74 27.53
C LYS A 2 11.05 -14.11 26.85
N GLY A 3 12.09 -14.94 26.87
CA GLY A 3 12.08 -16.30 26.30
C GLY A 3 12.67 -16.46 24.89
N LEU A 4 13.28 -15.42 24.32
CA LEU A 4 14.08 -15.55 23.09
C LEU A 4 15.53 -15.91 23.41
N LYS A 5 16.10 -16.84 22.65
CA LYS A 5 17.52 -17.19 22.74
C LYS A 5 18.37 -16.06 22.10
N PRO A 6 19.62 -15.83 22.55
CA PRO A 6 20.46 -14.76 22.00
C PRO A 6 20.64 -14.81 20.48
N TRP A 7 20.79 -16.00 19.90
CA TRP A 7 20.93 -16.16 18.44
C TRP A 7 19.63 -15.82 17.69
N GLU A 8 18.45 -16.03 18.31
CA GLU A 8 17.16 -15.69 17.69
C GLU A 8 17.04 -14.17 17.58
N LEU A 9 17.44 -13.45 18.64
CA LEU A 9 17.49 -11.99 18.63
C LEU A 9 18.47 -11.47 17.57
N ALA A 10 19.66 -12.07 17.48
CA ALA A 10 20.66 -11.68 16.49
C ALA A 10 20.18 -11.93 15.04
N ALA A 11 19.62 -13.11 14.76
CA ALA A 11 19.09 -13.45 13.44
C ALA A 11 17.93 -12.53 13.05
N LEU A 12 17.05 -12.22 14.00
CA LEU A 12 15.91 -11.36 13.77
C LEU A 12 16.32 -9.91 13.54
N ALA A 13 17.23 -9.37 14.37
CA ALA A 13 17.77 -8.04 14.19
C ALA A 13 18.48 -7.92 12.83
N ALA A 14 19.30 -8.90 12.44
CA ALA A 14 19.98 -8.91 11.16
C ALA A 14 18.99 -8.87 9.98
N LEU A 15 17.92 -9.69 10.03
CA LEU A 15 16.91 -9.73 8.98
C LEU A 15 16.09 -8.43 8.90
N THR A 16 15.68 -7.88 10.04
CA THR A 16 14.96 -6.60 10.08
C THR A 16 15.82 -5.44 9.60
N ILE A 17 17.10 -5.38 9.99
CA ILE A 17 18.05 -4.36 9.52
C ILE A 17 18.28 -4.51 8.01
N LEU A 18 18.45 -5.73 7.51
CA LEU A 18 18.60 -5.99 6.07
C LEU A 18 17.38 -5.49 5.31
N PHE A 19 16.18 -5.84 5.75
CA PHE A 19 14.95 -5.37 5.11
C PHE A 19 14.85 -3.85 5.14
N LEU A 20 15.07 -3.22 6.30
CA LEU A 20 15.05 -1.75 6.44
C LEU A 20 16.04 -1.10 5.47
N ALA A 21 17.28 -1.59 5.42
CA ALA A 21 18.29 -1.04 4.52
C ALA A 21 17.83 -1.14 3.06
N VAL A 22 17.36 -2.31 2.61
CA VAL A 22 16.92 -2.54 1.24
C VAL A 22 15.65 -1.74 0.90
N ALA A 23 14.69 -1.66 1.81
CA ALA A 23 13.43 -0.93 1.66
C ALA A 23 13.61 0.59 1.70
N SER A 24 14.62 1.10 2.41
CA SER A 24 14.92 2.54 2.48
C SER A 24 15.80 3.04 1.33
N VAL A 25 16.55 2.16 0.63
CA VAL A 25 17.34 2.57 -0.54
C VAL A 25 16.41 3.16 -1.59
N ASN A 26 16.67 4.41 -1.99
CA ASN A 26 15.88 5.13 -2.99
C ASN A 26 14.38 5.21 -2.66
N LEU A 27 14.01 5.28 -1.38
CA LEU A 27 12.62 5.35 -0.95
C LEU A 27 11.89 6.58 -1.50
N GLY A 28 12.55 7.73 -1.42
CA GLY A 28 12.05 9.03 -1.84
C GLY A 28 13.10 10.10 -1.57
N SER A 29 13.02 11.22 -2.28
CA SER A 29 13.86 12.37 -2.00
C SER A 29 13.42 13.05 -0.70
N LEU A 30 14.40 13.54 0.07
CA LEU A 30 14.17 14.40 1.25
C LEU A 30 13.90 15.85 0.86
N ALA A 31 14.24 16.22 -0.37
CA ALA A 31 13.98 17.53 -0.94
C ALA A 31 13.14 17.38 -2.21
N MET A 32 12.10 18.18 -2.33
CA MET A 32 11.30 18.35 -3.53
C MET A 32 11.08 19.85 -3.73
N PRO A 33 10.75 20.30 -4.96
CA PRO A 33 10.45 21.70 -5.18
C PRO A 33 9.37 22.17 -4.20
N SER A 34 9.70 23.23 -3.49
CA SER A 34 8.93 23.78 -2.38
C SER A 34 8.54 25.23 -2.65
N SER A 35 9.31 25.92 -3.49
CA SER A 35 8.89 27.16 -4.12
C SER A 35 7.79 26.81 -5.14
N SER A 36 6.79 27.67 -5.28
CA SER A 36 5.78 27.52 -6.31
C SER A 36 5.38 28.87 -6.89
N TRP A 37 5.02 28.84 -8.17
CA TRP A 37 4.46 29.96 -8.89
C TRP A 37 3.08 29.58 -9.46
N GLN A 38 2.12 30.48 -9.31
CA GLN A 38 0.77 30.36 -9.86
C GLN A 38 0.53 31.44 -10.91
N PRO A 39 0.00 31.09 -12.10
CA PRO A 39 -0.41 32.08 -13.08
C PRO A 39 -1.53 32.99 -12.55
N SER A 40 -2.44 32.46 -11.72
CA SER A 40 -3.63 33.15 -11.20
C SER A 40 -3.31 34.34 -10.29
N THR A 41 -2.15 34.36 -9.63
CA THR A 41 -1.67 35.56 -8.90
C THR A 41 -1.32 36.74 -9.82
N ALA A 42 -1.20 36.52 -11.14
CA ALA A 42 -1.00 37.56 -12.15
C ALA A 42 -2.28 37.90 -12.96
N VAL A 43 -3.38 37.15 -12.79
CA VAL A 43 -4.70 37.40 -13.44
C VAL A 43 -5.61 38.28 -12.59
N ALA A 44 -5.38 38.37 -11.27
CA ALA A 44 -6.11 39.26 -10.35
C ALA A 44 -6.01 40.76 -10.71
N SER A 45 -5.11 41.12 -11.62
CA SER A 45 -4.89 42.46 -12.18
C SER A 45 -5.54 42.68 -13.55
N GLY A 46 -6.38 41.74 -14.03
CA GLY A 46 -7.21 41.90 -15.24
C GLY A 46 -6.54 41.52 -16.57
N ALA A 47 -5.37 40.90 -16.54
CA ALA A 47 -4.71 40.36 -17.73
C ALA A 47 -5.43 39.09 -18.22
N GLN A 48 -5.79 39.02 -19.51
CA GLN A 48 -6.40 37.81 -20.09
C GLN A 48 -5.40 36.66 -20.26
N GLU A 49 -4.11 36.98 -20.31
CA GLU A 49 -3.02 36.04 -20.54
C GLU A 49 -1.77 36.47 -19.77
N VAL A 50 -1.00 35.50 -19.30
CA VAL A 50 0.27 35.72 -18.59
C VAL A 50 1.39 35.11 -19.40
N LEU A 51 2.42 35.91 -19.67
CA LEU A 51 3.61 35.50 -20.40
C LEU A 51 4.80 35.39 -19.45
N VAL A 52 5.48 34.25 -19.51
CA VAL A 52 6.76 34.02 -18.84
C VAL A 52 7.80 33.64 -19.90
N VAL A 53 8.93 34.32 -19.91
CA VAL A 53 10.04 34.06 -20.83
C VAL A 53 11.25 33.62 -20.02
N ILE A 54 11.76 32.44 -20.35
CA ILE A 54 12.97 31.85 -19.78
C ILE A 54 14.09 31.98 -20.81
N ASP A 55 15.08 32.81 -20.50
CA ASP A 55 16.26 33.03 -21.33
C ASP A 55 17.31 31.95 -21.05
N LEU A 56 17.79 31.29 -22.10
CA LEU A 56 18.83 30.26 -22.05
C LEU A 56 20.24 30.84 -22.30
N GLY A 57 20.34 32.16 -22.53
CA GLY A 57 21.56 32.95 -22.75
C GLY A 57 22.23 32.76 -24.12
N SER A 58 21.92 31.65 -24.80
CA SER A 58 22.43 31.31 -26.13
C SER A 58 21.48 30.32 -26.81
N VAL A 59 21.61 30.14 -28.12
CA VAL A 59 20.80 29.15 -28.84
C VAL A 59 21.18 27.74 -28.38
N GLN A 60 20.24 27.06 -27.74
CA GLN A 60 20.37 25.69 -27.23
C GLN A 60 19.47 24.75 -28.03
N GLN A 61 19.82 23.46 -28.10
CA GLN A 61 18.94 22.42 -28.65
C GLN A 61 18.10 21.81 -27.52
N VAL A 62 16.86 22.27 -27.37
CA VAL A 62 15.95 21.78 -26.32
C VAL A 62 15.25 20.51 -26.79
N ASN A 63 15.42 19.43 -26.02
CA ASN A 63 14.78 18.15 -26.30
C ASN A 63 13.47 17.98 -25.54
N GLU A 64 13.50 18.26 -24.23
CA GLU A 64 12.40 17.97 -23.31
C GLU A 64 12.32 19.02 -22.21
N ILE A 65 11.10 19.21 -21.70
CA ILE A 65 10.84 20.00 -20.51
C ILE A 65 10.06 19.14 -19.53
N TYR A 66 10.49 19.12 -18.28
CA TYR A 66 9.75 18.52 -17.18
C TYR A 66 9.11 19.60 -16.34
N VAL A 67 7.84 19.41 -16.00
CA VAL A 67 7.03 20.32 -15.20
C VAL A 67 6.66 19.63 -13.90
N PHE A 68 7.01 20.24 -12.76
CA PHE A 68 6.53 19.78 -11.45
C PHE A 68 5.21 20.45 -11.11
N LEU A 69 4.16 19.65 -10.97
CA LEU A 69 2.83 20.08 -10.54
C LEU A 69 2.75 19.90 -9.02
N SER A 70 2.75 21.02 -8.29
CA SER A 70 2.81 21.02 -6.83
C SER A 70 1.45 20.72 -6.20
N ASP A 71 0.37 21.21 -6.80
CA ASP A 71 -1.01 21.02 -6.33
C ASP A 71 -1.86 20.19 -7.32
N GLU A 72 -3.15 20.07 -7.04
CA GLU A 72 -4.12 19.31 -7.84
C GLU A 72 -4.80 20.11 -8.96
N LYS A 73 -4.52 21.40 -9.06
CA LYS A 73 -5.33 22.32 -9.87
C LYS A 73 -4.86 22.31 -11.32
N ARG A 74 -5.76 22.73 -12.21
CA ARG A 74 -5.47 22.73 -13.65
C ARG A 74 -4.28 23.62 -13.98
N THR A 75 -3.29 23.04 -14.66
CA THR A 75 -2.16 23.78 -15.23
C THR A 75 -2.21 23.71 -16.75
N LYS A 76 -2.26 24.86 -17.41
CA LYS A 76 -2.42 24.96 -18.86
C LYS A 76 -1.58 26.10 -19.44
N PHE A 77 -0.82 25.80 -20.48
CA PHE A 77 -0.06 26.80 -21.23
C PHE A 77 0.27 26.36 -22.65
N GLU A 78 0.52 27.33 -23.50
CA GLU A 78 1.18 27.15 -24.79
C GLU A 78 2.67 27.48 -24.65
N LEU A 79 3.51 26.61 -25.20
CA LEU A 79 4.96 26.76 -25.19
C LEU A 79 5.45 27.18 -26.58
N TYR A 80 6.29 28.20 -26.63
CA TYR A 80 6.93 28.70 -27.84
C TYR A 80 8.45 28.77 -27.65
N GLY A 81 9.17 28.75 -28.77
CA GLY A 81 10.58 29.12 -28.84
C GLY A 81 10.78 30.30 -29.77
N ASP A 82 11.80 31.11 -29.50
CA ASP A 82 12.21 32.21 -30.36
C ASP A 82 12.83 31.74 -31.70
N THR A 83 12.55 32.50 -32.77
CA THR A 83 13.20 32.39 -34.09
C THR A 83 14.08 33.61 -34.37
N SER A 84 13.69 34.77 -33.84
CA SER A 84 14.42 36.03 -33.82
C SER A 84 13.96 36.86 -32.60
N ALA A 85 14.54 38.04 -32.37
CA ALA A 85 14.25 38.86 -31.18
C ALA A 85 12.75 39.15 -30.95
N ASP A 86 11.94 39.21 -32.02
CA ASP A 86 10.52 39.57 -31.97
C ASP A 86 9.56 38.53 -32.59
N ASP A 87 10.05 37.31 -32.90
CA ASP A 87 9.23 36.27 -33.56
C ASP A 87 9.33 34.91 -32.85
N TRP A 88 8.19 34.24 -32.67
CA TRP A 88 8.04 33.02 -31.89
C TRP A 88 7.36 31.92 -32.69
N ARG A 89 7.80 30.68 -32.50
CA ARG A 89 7.18 29.48 -33.10
C ARG A 89 6.65 28.54 -32.04
N PRO A 90 5.46 27.93 -32.25
CA PRO A 90 4.88 27.02 -31.27
C PRO A 90 5.70 25.74 -31.14
N PHE A 91 5.96 25.34 -29.91
CA PHE A 91 6.70 24.15 -29.54
C PHE A 91 5.77 23.02 -29.10
N ALA A 92 4.88 23.29 -28.15
CA ALA A 92 3.95 22.33 -27.58
C ALA A 92 2.76 23.04 -26.91
N THR A 93 1.70 22.30 -26.64
CA THR A 93 0.60 22.72 -25.76
C THR A 93 0.58 21.78 -24.56
N PHE A 94 0.44 22.34 -23.37
CA PHE A 94 0.35 21.61 -22.12
C PHE A 94 -0.99 21.91 -21.46
N ASP A 95 -1.72 20.85 -21.09
CA ASP A 95 -2.99 20.97 -20.39
C ASP A 95 -3.18 19.77 -19.47
N LYS A 96 -3.11 20.02 -18.16
CA LYS A 96 -3.31 19.02 -17.13
C LYS A 96 -4.54 19.39 -16.32
N ASP A 97 -5.68 18.94 -16.83
CA ASP A 97 -6.98 19.13 -16.18
C ASP A 97 -7.24 17.99 -15.19
N PRO A 98 -7.43 18.27 -13.89
CA PRO A 98 -7.72 17.24 -12.88
C PRO A 98 -9.03 16.47 -13.15
N ALA A 99 -9.94 17.00 -13.98
CA ALA A 99 -11.14 16.27 -14.39
C ALA A 99 -10.84 15.02 -15.24
N THR A 100 -9.70 15.00 -15.94
CA THR A 100 -9.29 13.88 -16.80
C THR A 100 -7.96 13.25 -16.37
N HIS A 101 -7.11 14.02 -15.71
CA HIS A 101 -5.77 13.62 -15.28
C HIS A 101 -5.51 14.10 -13.86
N ILE A 102 -5.86 13.26 -12.90
CA ILE A 102 -5.58 13.51 -11.49
C ILE A 102 -4.07 13.49 -11.28
N HIS A 103 -3.58 14.53 -10.61
CA HIS A 103 -2.17 14.74 -10.30
C HIS A 103 -2.07 15.49 -8.98
N PHE A 104 -0.93 15.34 -8.31
CA PHE A 104 -0.59 16.04 -7.08
C PHE A 104 0.87 15.73 -6.75
N CYS A 105 1.72 16.75 -6.54
CA CYS A 105 3.16 16.58 -6.29
C CYS A 105 3.85 15.64 -7.30
N SER A 106 3.61 15.84 -8.60
CA SER A 106 4.05 14.92 -9.67
C SER A 106 4.79 15.63 -10.80
N TRP A 107 5.63 14.87 -11.51
CA TRP A 107 6.40 15.37 -12.66
C TRP A 107 5.74 14.97 -13.97
N GLU A 108 5.61 15.93 -14.87
CA GLU A 108 5.05 15.76 -16.21
C GLU A 108 6.07 16.09 -17.28
N ARG A 109 6.11 15.28 -18.34
CA ARG A 109 7.11 15.38 -19.42
C ARG A 109 6.49 15.98 -20.68
N ILE A 110 7.17 16.96 -21.27
CA ILE A 110 6.84 17.58 -22.54
C ILE A 110 7.98 17.29 -23.53
N ALA A 111 7.69 16.53 -24.58
CA ALA A 111 8.65 16.25 -25.65
C ALA A 111 8.65 17.40 -26.68
N ILE A 112 9.81 18.01 -26.90
CA ILE A 112 10.00 19.15 -27.82
C ILE A 112 10.61 18.69 -29.15
N GLY A 113 11.52 17.70 -29.11
CA GLY A 113 12.12 17.09 -30.29
C GLY A 113 13.31 17.88 -30.85
N ASN A 114 14.28 18.21 -29.99
CA ASN A 114 15.56 18.88 -30.32
C ASN A 114 15.41 20.21 -31.09
N LYS A 115 14.43 21.04 -30.70
CA LYS A 115 14.23 22.34 -31.36
C LYS A 115 15.23 23.36 -30.83
N SER A 116 15.87 24.09 -31.74
CA SER A 116 16.82 25.17 -31.40
C SER A 116 16.11 26.44 -30.95
N THR A 117 16.51 27.02 -29.83
CA THR A 117 15.93 28.26 -29.31
C THR A 117 16.90 28.91 -28.31
N SER A 118 16.93 30.23 -28.22
CA SER A 118 17.60 30.96 -27.14
C SER A 118 16.67 31.29 -25.97
N SER A 119 15.36 31.29 -26.19
CA SER A 119 14.35 31.61 -25.16
C SER A 119 13.15 30.70 -25.25
N LEU A 120 12.60 30.29 -24.10
CA LEU A 120 11.35 29.55 -24.00
C LEU A 120 10.25 30.48 -23.48
N ILE A 121 9.16 30.59 -24.23
CA ILE A 121 8.03 31.47 -23.89
C ILE A 121 6.83 30.61 -23.51
N PHE A 122 6.35 30.79 -22.29
CA PHE A 122 5.19 30.12 -21.72
C PHE A 122 4.03 31.10 -21.66
N ARG A 123 2.95 30.77 -22.36
CA ARG A 123 1.73 31.57 -22.42
C ARG A 123 0.61 30.85 -21.67
N PHE A 124 0.28 31.37 -20.50
CA PHE A 124 -0.80 30.86 -19.65
C PHE A 124 -2.09 31.63 -19.93
N ASP A 125 -3.20 30.91 -20.05
CA ASP A 125 -4.52 31.52 -20.12
C ASP A 125 -5.18 31.57 -18.74
N ALA A 126 -6.31 32.29 -18.63
CA ALA A 126 -7.04 32.47 -17.39
C ALA A 126 -7.61 31.18 -16.77
N SER A 127 -7.59 30.05 -17.48
CA SER A 127 -8.03 28.75 -16.95
C SER A 127 -6.93 27.99 -16.19
N SER A 128 -5.67 28.44 -16.27
CA SER A 128 -4.55 27.85 -15.55
C SER A 128 -4.42 28.43 -14.14
N SER A 129 -4.79 27.64 -13.14
CA SER A 129 -4.81 28.05 -11.72
C SER A 129 -3.87 27.25 -10.83
N GLY A 130 -3.21 26.22 -11.36
CA GLY A 130 -2.33 25.34 -10.60
C GLY A 130 -0.97 25.92 -10.23
N GLU A 131 -0.40 25.32 -9.18
CA GLU A 131 0.94 25.60 -8.67
C GLU A 131 1.98 24.82 -9.46
N ILE A 132 2.88 25.56 -10.09
CA ILE A 132 4.04 24.98 -10.75
C ILE A 132 5.23 25.20 -9.83
N GLY A 133 5.84 24.12 -9.39
CA GLY A 133 7.00 24.19 -8.51
C GLY A 133 8.33 24.35 -9.25
N GLU A 134 8.47 23.75 -10.43
CA GLU A 134 9.78 23.72 -11.11
C GLU A 134 9.67 23.31 -12.59
N PHE A 135 10.50 23.89 -13.45
CA PHE A 135 10.68 23.52 -14.85
C PHE A 135 12.10 23.05 -15.11
N LEU A 136 12.31 21.77 -15.39
CA LEU A 136 13.62 21.28 -15.79
C LEU A 136 13.72 21.19 -17.31
N ILE A 137 14.70 21.90 -17.90
CA ILE A 137 14.91 21.94 -19.34
C ILE A 137 16.10 21.05 -19.69
N LEU A 138 15.92 20.15 -20.66
CA LEU A 138 16.95 19.21 -21.10
C LEU A 138 17.39 19.47 -22.54
N SER A 139 18.70 19.36 -22.77
CA SER A 139 19.29 19.41 -24.11
C SER A 139 19.06 18.11 -24.90
N ALA A 140 19.45 18.11 -26.18
CA ALA A 140 19.51 16.91 -27.02
C ALA A 140 20.42 15.81 -26.44
N GLU A 141 21.48 16.21 -25.74
CA GLU A 141 22.41 15.36 -25.00
C GLU A 141 21.88 14.94 -23.63
N ASN A 142 20.72 15.47 -23.23
CA ASN A 142 20.06 15.27 -21.94
C ASN A 142 20.82 15.82 -20.75
N GLU A 143 21.57 16.87 -20.99
CA GLU A 143 22.14 17.69 -19.94
C GLU A 143 21.11 18.76 -19.55
N LYS A 144 21.09 19.14 -18.27
CA LYS A 144 20.25 20.26 -17.83
C LYS A 144 20.74 21.53 -18.52
N ILE A 145 19.83 22.28 -19.10
CA ILE A 145 20.11 23.63 -19.60
C ILE A 145 19.71 24.60 -18.49
N PRO A 146 20.69 25.23 -17.80
CA PRO A 146 20.37 26.18 -16.74
C PRO A 146 19.80 27.47 -17.34
N PRO A 147 18.64 27.94 -16.87
CA PRO A 147 18.13 29.27 -17.21
C PRO A 147 19.11 30.38 -16.79
N VAL A 148 19.29 31.38 -17.64
CA VAL A 148 20.12 32.56 -17.36
C VAL A 148 19.30 33.67 -16.73
N ASN A 149 18.06 33.85 -17.20
CA ASN A 149 17.15 34.85 -16.67
C ASN A 149 15.69 34.43 -16.87
N VAL A 150 14.80 34.90 -16.00
CA VAL A 150 13.35 34.73 -16.16
C VAL A 150 12.68 36.09 -16.08
N THR A 151 11.92 36.40 -17.13
CA THR A 151 11.11 37.62 -17.22
C THR A 151 9.63 37.24 -17.33
N GLY A 152 8.75 38.04 -16.74
CA GLY A 152 7.32 37.73 -16.66
C GLY A 152 6.68 38.34 -15.42
N SER A 153 5.57 37.76 -14.98
CA SER A 153 4.89 38.16 -13.75
C SER A 153 5.78 38.03 -12.50
N GLU A 154 5.44 38.77 -11.45
CA GLU A 154 6.11 38.69 -10.15
C GLU A 154 6.23 37.24 -9.66
N GLY A 155 7.42 36.87 -9.18
CA GLY A 155 7.71 35.53 -8.64
C GLY A 155 7.96 34.43 -9.68
N ALA A 156 7.91 34.71 -10.99
CA ALA A 156 8.14 33.71 -12.04
C ALA A 156 9.53 33.04 -11.97
N GLN A 157 10.50 33.64 -11.28
CA GLN A 157 11.81 33.03 -11.03
C GLN A 157 11.71 31.68 -10.29
N ARG A 158 10.64 31.48 -9.50
CA ARG A 158 10.36 30.21 -8.80
C ARG A 158 10.14 29.01 -9.72
N LEU A 159 9.88 29.26 -11.00
CA LEU A 159 9.77 28.18 -11.97
C LEU A 159 11.12 27.51 -12.27
N VAL A 160 12.24 28.08 -11.84
CA VAL A 160 13.60 27.63 -12.19
C VAL A 160 14.62 27.72 -11.05
N ASP A 161 14.19 27.96 -9.81
CA ASP A 161 15.08 28.34 -8.70
C ASP A 161 15.60 27.19 -7.84
N GLU A 162 15.07 25.97 -8.00
CA GLU A 162 15.39 24.78 -7.20
C GLU A 162 15.90 23.61 -8.08
N GLN A 163 16.49 23.93 -9.24
CA GLN A 163 16.99 22.97 -10.24
C GLN A 163 17.91 21.91 -9.64
N GLU A 164 18.73 22.27 -8.66
CA GLU A 164 19.71 21.41 -7.99
C GLU A 164 19.08 20.33 -7.10
N LEU A 165 17.83 20.48 -6.68
CA LEU A 165 17.14 19.49 -5.84
C LEU A 165 16.91 18.16 -6.58
N ILE A 166 16.90 18.18 -7.91
CA ILE A 166 16.55 17.03 -8.74
C ILE A 166 17.79 16.45 -9.43
N THR A 167 18.10 15.19 -9.19
CA THR A 167 19.13 14.49 -9.97
C THR A 167 18.48 13.66 -11.09
N PHE A 168 18.84 13.93 -12.34
CA PHE A 168 18.38 13.13 -13.48
C PHE A 168 19.01 11.73 -13.47
N PRO A 169 18.27 10.70 -13.91
CA PRO A 169 16.90 10.73 -14.42
C PRO A 169 15.84 10.91 -13.33
N ILE A 170 14.71 11.57 -13.66
CA ILE A 170 13.55 11.64 -12.77
C ILE A 170 12.95 10.24 -12.66
N THR A 171 12.88 9.72 -11.44
CA THR A 171 12.20 8.46 -11.12
C THR A 171 11.10 8.71 -10.08
N GLN A 172 10.46 7.63 -9.63
CA GLN A 172 9.50 7.59 -8.53
C GLN A 172 9.94 8.37 -7.26
N LYS A 173 11.25 8.62 -7.09
CA LYS A 173 11.80 9.27 -5.91
C LYS A 173 11.40 10.74 -5.75
N TYR A 174 10.96 11.40 -6.83
CA TYR A 174 10.79 12.86 -6.85
C TYR A 174 9.34 13.33 -6.86
N GLY A 175 8.38 12.44 -6.73
CA GLY A 175 6.97 12.81 -6.70
C GLY A 175 6.06 11.66 -6.36
N ALA A 176 4.78 11.98 -6.18
CA ALA A 176 3.72 11.01 -6.00
C ALA A 176 3.43 10.28 -7.33
N TYR A 177 3.04 9.02 -7.23
CA TYR A 177 2.59 8.22 -8.35
C TYR A 177 1.50 7.23 -7.91
N PHE A 178 0.75 6.70 -8.87
CA PHE A 178 -0.36 5.77 -8.58
C PHE A 178 -1.30 6.39 -7.52
N ASP A 179 -1.75 5.61 -6.54
CA ASP A 179 -2.67 6.06 -5.51
C ASP A 179 -2.06 7.06 -4.52
N GLU A 180 -0.74 7.32 -4.53
CA GLU A 180 -0.14 8.33 -3.66
C GLU A 180 -0.72 9.73 -3.90
N MET A 181 -1.12 10.05 -5.14
CA MET A 181 -1.72 11.35 -5.48
C MET A 181 -3.01 11.63 -4.69
N TYR A 182 -3.72 10.58 -4.25
CA TYR A 182 -4.92 10.69 -3.43
C TYR A 182 -4.58 10.64 -1.93
N PHE A 183 -3.80 9.64 -1.53
CA PHE A 183 -3.52 9.37 -0.12
C PHE A 183 -2.59 10.41 0.52
N VAL A 184 -1.57 10.86 -0.22
CA VAL A 184 -0.61 11.87 0.26
C VAL A 184 -1.28 13.24 0.32
N ARG A 185 -2.05 13.59 -0.71
CA ARG A 185 -2.88 14.80 -0.73
C ARG A 185 -3.77 14.86 0.50
N THR A 186 -4.57 13.82 0.74
CA THR A 186 -5.48 13.81 1.89
C THR A 186 -4.77 13.67 3.23
N ALA A 187 -3.57 13.10 3.27
CA ALA A 187 -2.74 13.19 4.47
C ALA A 187 -2.33 14.63 4.79
N GLN A 188 -2.00 15.44 3.77
CA GLN A 188 -1.72 16.87 3.94
C GLN A 188 -2.98 17.65 4.33
N GLU A 189 -4.11 17.42 3.66
CA GLU A 189 -5.40 18.04 3.99
C GLU A 189 -5.78 17.77 5.46
N HIS A 190 -5.59 16.54 5.96
CA HIS A 190 -5.83 16.23 7.37
C HIS A 190 -4.89 16.97 8.34
N LEU A 191 -3.64 17.22 7.96
CA LEU A 191 -2.72 18.03 8.77
C LEU A 191 -3.14 19.50 8.81
N ASN A 192 -3.70 20.00 7.71
CA ASN A 192 -4.17 21.37 7.55
C ASN A 192 -5.60 21.60 8.07
N LEU A 193 -6.31 20.53 8.48
CA LEU A 193 -7.74 20.56 8.80
C LEU A 193 -8.59 21.04 7.61
N GLU A 194 -8.27 20.54 6.43
CA GLU A 194 -9.00 20.74 5.18
C GLU A 194 -9.90 19.54 4.88
N GLU A 195 -10.90 19.78 4.02
CA GLU A 195 -11.82 18.74 3.56
C GLU A 195 -11.06 17.65 2.78
N PRO A 196 -11.23 16.36 3.15
CA PRO A 196 -10.45 15.29 2.54
C PRO A 196 -10.94 14.99 1.12
N TYR A 197 -10.02 15.06 0.15
CA TYR A 197 -10.28 14.65 -1.22
C TYR A 197 -10.58 13.14 -1.32
N GLU A 198 -9.74 12.31 -0.72
CA GLU A 198 -9.90 10.86 -0.70
C GLU A 198 -10.67 10.40 0.53
N TRP A 199 -11.99 10.50 0.45
CA TRP A 199 -12.93 10.17 1.51
C TRP A 199 -13.49 8.74 1.43
N THR A 200 -13.14 7.96 0.38
CA THR A 200 -13.75 6.64 0.11
C THR A 200 -13.23 5.53 1.03
N HIS A 201 -12.18 5.81 1.81
CA HIS A 201 -11.59 4.89 2.77
C HIS A 201 -11.43 5.53 4.16
N PRO A 202 -11.55 4.74 5.24
CA PRO A 202 -11.30 5.22 6.60
C PRO A 202 -9.92 5.91 6.78
N PRO A 203 -9.78 6.88 7.71
CA PRO A 203 -8.66 7.81 7.68
C PRO A 203 -7.32 7.26 8.20
N LEU A 204 -7.27 6.19 9.00
CA LEU A 204 -6.08 5.84 9.78
C LEU A 204 -4.82 5.69 8.93
N GLY A 205 -4.91 5.07 7.75
CA GLY A 205 -3.76 4.94 6.85
C GLY A 205 -3.20 6.30 6.41
N LYS A 206 -4.08 7.26 6.11
CA LYS A 206 -3.74 8.63 5.71
C LYS A 206 -3.19 9.43 6.88
N LEU A 207 -3.74 9.24 8.07
CA LEU A 207 -3.21 9.86 9.29
C LEU A 207 -1.80 9.39 9.61
N ILE A 208 -1.50 8.10 9.43
CA ILE A 208 -0.13 7.58 9.62
C ILE A 208 0.81 8.17 8.56
N ILE A 209 0.38 8.28 7.30
CA ILE A 209 1.14 9.00 6.26
C ILE A 209 1.40 10.46 6.68
N GLY A 210 0.37 11.13 7.22
CA GLY A 210 0.44 12.49 7.75
C GLY A 210 1.46 12.64 8.89
N VAL A 211 1.58 11.65 9.78
CA VAL A 211 2.66 11.65 10.81
C VAL A 211 4.03 11.63 10.14
N GLY A 212 4.21 10.86 9.07
CA GLY A 212 5.45 10.87 8.29
C GLY A 212 5.75 12.24 7.68
N ILE A 213 4.76 12.87 7.06
CA ILE A 213 4.85 14.23 6.51
C ILE A 213 5.19 15.25 7.61
N ALA A 214 4.54 15.17 8.78
CA ALA A 214 4.78 16.08 9.90
C ALA A 214 6.20 15.97 10.48
N LEU A 215 6.80 14.76 10.46
CA LEU A 215 8.13 14.51 11.00
C LEU A 215 9.26 14.83 10.02
N PHE A 216 9.05 14.61 8.72
CA PHE A 216 10.11 14.66 7.71
C PHE A 216 9.87 15.65 6.58
N GLY A 217 8.72 16.35 6.58
CA GLY A 217 8.31 17.30 5.56
C GLY A 217 7.41 16.69 4.49
N MET A 218 6.74 17.57 3.73
CA MET A 218 5.93 17.21 2.57
C MET A 218 6.85 16.84 1.40
N ASN A 219 7.40 15.62 1.42
CA ASN A 219 8.28 15.08 0.40
C ASN A 219 8.15 13.54 0.29
N PRO A 220 8.61 12.94 -0.83
CA PRO A 220 8.54 11.50 -1.07
C PRO A 220 9.10 10.61 0.03
N PHE A 221 10.17 11.03 0.70
CA PHE A 221 10.68 10.27 1.84
C PHE A 221 9.69 10.30 3.02
N GLY A 222 9.20 11.49 3.37
CA GLY A 222 8.35 11.70 4.54
C GLY A 222 7.03 10.94 4.48
N TRP A 223 6.35 10.92 3.33
CA TRP A 223 5.08 10.19 3.22
C TRP A 223 5.24 8.66 3.08
N ARG A 224 6.43 8.15 2.72
CA ARG A 224 6.68 6.69 2.54
C ARG A 224 7.32 6.00 3.75
N ILE A 225 8.08 6.72 4.58
CA ILE A 225 8.93 6.09 5.62
C ILE A 225 8.14 5.31 6.69
N LEU A 226 6.95 5.77 7.09
CA LEU A 226 6.16 5.02 8.08
C LEU A 226 5.62 3.70 7.53
N GLY A 227 5.40 3.60 6.21
CA GLY A 227 5.07 2.34 5.54
C GLY A 227 6.21 1.33 5.63
N VAL A 228 7.45 1.78 5.42
CA VAL A 228 8.66 0.95 5.56
C VAL A 228 8.84 0.47 7.00
N LEU A 229 8.63 1.35 7.98
CA LEU A 229 8.72 0.98 9.40
C LEU A 229 7.63 -0.01 9.80
N ALA A 230 6.40 0.17 9.32
CA ALA A 230 5.31 -0.77 9.54
C ALA A 230 5.63 -2.15 8.95
N ALA A 231 6.13 -2.20 7.72
CA ALA A 231 6.57 -3.43 7.06
C ALA A 231 7.72 -4.13 7.82
N ALA A 232 8.71 -3.37 8.28
CA ALA A 232 9.83 -3.88 9.05
C ALA A 232 9.39 -4.44 10.40
N ALA A 233 8.41 -3.81 11.05
CA ALA A 233 7.82 -4.31 12.30
C ALA A 233 7.09 -5.64 12.12
N MET A 234 6.62 -5.98 10.92
CA MET A 234 6.02 -7.29 10.65
C MET A 234 7.03 -8.43 10.71
N ILE A 235 8.32 -8.21 10.44
CA ILE A 235 9.36 -9.25 10.45
C ILE A 235 9.47 -9.94 11.83
N PRO A 236 9.66 -9.21 12.95
CA PRO A 236 9.64 -9.80 14.28
C PRO A 236 8.28 -10.38 14.66
N VAL A 237 7.17 -9.77 14.24
CA VAL A 237 5.84 -10.34 14.47
C VAL A 237 5.69 -11.68 13.77
N MET A 238 6.12 -11.79 12.51
CA MET A 238 6.06 -13.01 11.70
C MET A 238 6.95 -14.11 12.28
N PHE A 239 8.15 -13.76 12.77
CA PHE A 239 9.02 -14.69 13.50
C PHE A 239 8.34 -15.23 14.75
N LEU A 240 7.80 -14.36 15.60
CA LEU A 240 7.13 -14.75 16.84
C LEU A 240 5.89 -15.59 16.55
N PHE A 241 5.14 -15.24 15.51
CA PHE A 241 3.95 -15.96 15.08
C PHE A 241 4.32 -17.36 14.56
N GLY A 242 5.24 -17.48 13.61
CA GLY A 242 5.70 -18.77 13.10
C GLY A 242 6.30 -19.65 14.20
N LYS A 243 7.13 -19.06 15.08
CA LYS A 243 7.72 -19.78 16.23
C LYS A 243 6.65 -20.32 17.16
N ARG A 244 5.62 -19.53 17.47
CA ARG A 244 4.52 -19.96 18.34
C ARG A 244 3.62 -21.00 17.65
N MET A 245 3.27 -20.77 16.39
CA MET A 245 2.39 -21.63 15.61
C MET A 245 2.97 -23.03 15.44
N PHE A 246 4.27 -23.12 15.19
CA PHE A 246 4.94 -24.39 14.92
C PHE A 246 5.82 -24.88 16.08
N LYS A 247 5.85 -24.16 17.20
CA LYS A 247 6.71 -24.46 18.36
C LYS A 247 8.19 -24.61 17.99
N SER A 248 8.63 -23.92 16.93
CA SER A 248 9.96 -24.09 16.30
C SER A 248 10.58 -22.74 15.92
N SER A 249 11.75 -22.43 16.47
CA SER A 249 12.49 -21.20 16.15
C SER A 249 12.95 -21.16 14.70
N LEU A 250 13.25 -22.32 14.11
CA LEU A 250 13.58 -22.43 12.69
C LEU A 250 12.37 -22.05 11.84
N ALA A 251 11.18 -22.52 12.20
CA ALA A 251 9.95 -22.17 11.48
C ALA A 251 9.62 -20.68 11.59
N GLY A 252 9.81 -20.08 12.78
CA GLY A 252 9.74 -18.63 12.95
C GLY A 252 10.71 -17.89 12.03
N PHE A 253 11.97 -18.35 11.95
CA PHE A 253 12.96 -17.76 11.06
C PHE A 253 12.57 -17.90 9.58
N ILE A 254 12.15 -19.09 9.14
CA ILE A 254 11.68 -19.34 7.76
C ILE A 254 10.51 -18.41 7.43
N ALA A 255 9.52 -18.28 8.31
CA ALA A 255 8.37 -17.41 8.09
C ALA A 255 8.76 -15.94 7.93
N ALA A 256 9.62 -15.43 8.81
CA ALA A 256 10.12 -14.06 8.74
C ALA A 256 10.99 -13.82 7.50
N PHE A 257 11.83 -14.80 7.13
CA PHE A 257 12.66 -14.76 5.93
C PHE A 257 11.79 -14.66 4.68
N LEU A 258 10.79 -15.53 4.54
CA LEU A 258 9.89 -15.53 3.38
C LEU A 258 9.12 -14.21 3.24
N LEU A 259 8.67 -13.61 4.35
CA LEU A 259 8.04 -12.29 4.33
C LEU A 259 9.01 -11.20 3.85
N SER A 260 10.25 -11.21 4.36
CA SER A 260 11.26 -10.19 4.05
C SER A 260 11.65 -10.15 2.57
N PHE A 261 11.47 -11.25 1.85
CA PHE A 261 11.77 -11.40 0.42
C PHE A 261 10.50 -11.57 -0.44
N ASP A 262 9.32 -11.27 0.09
CA ASP A 262 8.09 -11.19 -0.70
C ASP A 262 7.99 -9.84 -1.42
N PHE A 263 7.68 -9.89 -2.72
CA PHE A 263 7.70 -8.70 -3.58
C PHE A 263 6.54 -7.75 -3.24
N MET A 264 5.37 -8.29 -2.90
CA MET A 264 4.18 -7.49 -2.62
C MET A 264 4.34 -6.75 -1.29
N HIS A 265 4.81 -7.45 -0.25
CA HIS A 265 5.18 -6.84 1.02
C HIS A 265 6.21 -5.70 0.83
N PHE A 266 7.27 -5.94 0.05
CA PHE A 266 8.30 -4.95 -0.21
C PHE A 266 7.78 -3.73 -0.99
N SER A 267 7.05 -3.92 -2.10
CA SER A 267 6.56 -2.81 -2.91
C SER A 267 5.53 -1.96 -2.16
N LEU A 268 4.61 -2.58 -1.41
CA LEU A 268 3.63 -1.85 -0.61
C LEU A 268 4.26 -1.13 0.58
N ALA A 269 5.38 -1.63 1.12
CA ALA A 269 6.12 -0.92 2.17
C ALA A 269 6.63 0.44 1.68
N ARG A 270 6.91 0.57 0.38
CA ARG A 270 7.50 1.76 -0.25
C ARG A 270 6.48 2.67 -0.90
N LEU A 271 5.19 2.35 -0.80
CA LEU A 271 4.09 3.11 -1.39
C LEU A 271 3.29 3.77 -0.25
N ALA A 272 3.02 5.06 -0.36
CA ALA A 272 2.21 5.78 0.63
C ALA A 272 0.71 5.54 0.44
N THR A 273 0.26 4.32 0.74
CA THR A 273 -1.16 3.92 0.77
C THR A 273 -1.51 3.14 2.05
N GLY A 274 -2.76 2.73 2.19
CA GLY A 274 -3.25 2.04 3.39
C GLY A 274 -2.85 0.56 3.53
N GLU A 275 -2.49 -0.12 2.44
CA GLU A 275 -2.41 -1.58 2.36
C GLU A 275 -1.40 -2.19 3.33
N ILE A 276 -0.24 -1.54 3.52
CA ILE A 276 0.80 -2.06 4.43
C ILE A 276 0.37 -1.96 5.89
N TYR A 277 -0.38 -0.91 6.27
CA TYR A 277 -0.90 -0.76 7.63
C TYR A 277 -2.03 -1.76 7.90
N LEU A 278 -2.92 -1.98 6.91
CA LEU A 278 -3.94 -3.03 6.97
C LEU A 278 -3.31 -4.41 7.21
N LEU A 279 -2.23 -4.72 6.50
CA LEU A 279 -1.50 -5.98 6.67
C LEU A 279 -0.92 -6.11 8.08
N LEU A 280 -0.32 -5.04 8.63
CA LEU A 280 0.29 -5.06 9.97
C LEU A 280 -0.77 -5.35 11.03
N PHE A 281 -1.87 -4.59 11.00
CA PHE A 281 -2.94 -4.73 11.99
C PHE A 281 -3.66 -6.08 11.86
N SER A 282 -3.82 -6.58 10.63
CA SER A 282 -4.37 -7.92 10.38
C SER A 282 -3.44 -9.01 10.90
N LEU A 283 -2.11 -8.90 10.68
CA LEU A 283 -1.12 -9.84 11.20
C LEU A 283 -1.13 -9.87 12.74
N LEU A 284 -1.19 -8.70 13.38
CA LEU A 284 -1.29 -8.59 14.85
C LEU A 284 -2.61 -9.15 15.39
N MET A 285 -3.74 -8.87 14.72
CA MET A 285 -5.04 -9.46 15.04
C MET A 285 -4.94 -10.99 15.05
N PHE A 286 -4.44 -11.60 13.98
CA PHE A 286 -4.30 -13.05 13.92
C PHE A 286 -3.25 -13.59 14.89
N TYR A 287 -2.16 -12.88 15.15
CA TYR A 287 -1.16 -13.29 16.15
C TYR A 287 -1.78 -13.39 17.54
N PHE A 288 -2.55 -12.39 17.97
CA PHE A 288 -3.22 -12.39 19.26
C PHE A 288 -4.39 -13.39 19.31
N ALA A 289 -5.13 -13.57 18.22
CA ALA A 289 -6.15 -14.62 18.12
C ALA A 289 -5.54 -16.01 18.28
N PHE A 290 -4.41 -16.28 17.61
CA PHE A 290 -3.69 -17.54 17.77
C PHE A 290 -3.18 -17.72 19.19
N GLU A 291 -2.64 -16.67 19.81
CA GLU A 291 -2.19 -16.71 21.20
C GLU A 291 -3.33 -17.09 22.16
N TYR A 292 -4.51 -16.50 21.96
CA TYR A 292 -5.68 -16.81 22.76
C TYR A 292 -6.09 -18.29 22.61
N LEU A 293 -6.22 -18.75 21.37
CA LEU A 293 -6.72 -20.10 21.07
C LEU A 293 -5.71 -21.20 21.45
N SER A 294 -4.42 -21.00 21.17
CA SER A 294 -3.37 -21.96 21.54
C SER A 294 -3.23 -22.15 23.06
N LYS A 295 -3.18 -21.05 23.84
CA LYS A 295 -3.16 -21.15 25.32
C LYS A 295 -4.41 -21.83 25.87
N ARG A 296 -5.54 -21.65 25.21
CA ARG A 296 -6.81 -22.25 25.62
C ARG A 296 -6.83 -23.76 25.38
N GLU A 297 -6.30 -24.23 24.26
CA GLU A 297 -6.11 -25.68 24.01
C GLU A 297 -5.15 -26.29 25.03
N GLU A 298 -4.04 -25.62 25.34
CA GLU A 298 -3.08 -26.07 26.36
C GLU A 298 -3.73 -26.13 27.76
N CYS A 299 -4.47 -25.10 28.16
CA CYS A 299 -5.19 -25.13 29.45
C CYS A 299 -6.26 -26.22 29.51
N ALA A 300 -6.96 -26.50 28.40
CA ALA A 300 -7.97 -27.56 28.36
C ALA A 300 -7.35 -28.95 28.55
N ALA A 301 -6.14 -29.18 28.03
CA ALA A 301 -5.37 -30.38 28.30
C ALA A 301 -4.88 -30.44 29.77
N GLU A 302 -4.43 -29.30 30.34
CA GLU A 302 -3.95 -29.24 31.73
C GLU A 302 -5.08 -29.33 32.79
N THR A 303 -6.32 -28.97 32.46
CA THR A 303 -7.42 -29.02 33.46
C THR A 303 -7.83 -30.45 33.81
N GLU A 304 -7.43 -31.46 33.03
CA GLU A 304 -7.52 -32.87 33.41
C GLU A 304 -6.51 -33.26 34.52
N GLU A 305 -5.45 -32.47 34.73
CA GLU A 305 -4.39 -32.70 35.73
C GLU A 305 -4.33 -31.62 36.85
N GLY A 306 -5.31 -30.72 36.91
CA GLY A 306 -5.43 -29.70 37.96
C GLY A 306 -4.62 -28.44 37.68
N GLY A 307 -5.22 -27.46 36.98
CA GLY A 307 -4.52 -26.26 36.51
C GLY A 307 -5.28 -24.93 36.67
N VAL A 308 -4.50 -23.87 36.90
CA VAL A 308 -4.80 -22.50 37.35
C VAL A 308 -5.51 -21.61 36.29
N LYS A 309 -6.40 -20.71 36.74
CA LYS A 309 -7.04 -19.65 35.91
C LYS A 309 -6.01 -18.62 35.41
N ASN A 310 -5.59 -18.71 34.15
CA ASN A 310 -4.80 -17.67 33.49
C ASN A 310 -5.66 -16.63 32.76
N ASN A 311 -5.18 -15.38 32.71
CA ASN A 311 -5.83 -14.21 32.09
C ASN A 311 -5.76 -14.26 30.54
N THR A 312 -6.37 -15.28 29.92
CA THR A 312 -6.40 -15.49 28.47
C THR A 312 -7.25 -14.48 27.71
N SER A 313 -8.17 -13.77 28.36
CA SER A 313 -9.06 -12.78 27.73
C SER A 313 -8.31 -11.57 27.16
N THR A 314 -7.10 -11.26 27.65
CA THR A 314 -6.33 -10.11 27.18
C THR A 314 -5.90 -10.28 25.72
N SER A 315 -5.48 -11.47 25.30
CA SER A 315 -5.07 -11.72 23.91
C SER A 315 -6.26 -11.60 22.94
N LEU A 316 -7.43 -12.16 23.29
CA LEU A 316 -8.63 -11.98 22.47
C LEU A 316 -9.04 -10.51 22.39
N PHE A 317 -9.03 -9.79 23.51
CA PHE A 317 -9.30 -8.35 23.51
C PHE A 317 -8.35 -7.59 22.57
N LEU A 318 -7.04 -7.80 22.68
CA LEU A 318 -6.04 -7.18 21.81
C LEU A 318 -6.22 -7.55 20.33
N SER A 319 -6.63 -8.79 20.04
CA SER A 319 -6.98 -9.21 18.68
C SER A 319 -8.11 -8.34 18.11
N ILE A 320 -9.18 -8.11 18.88
CA ILE A 320 -10.31 -7.30 18.43
C ILE A 320 -9.92 -5.81 18.33
N VAL A 321 -9.07 -5.30 19.24
CA VAL A 321 -8.52 -3.94 19.11
C VAL A 321 -7.68 -3.78 17.84
N CYS A 322 -6.87 -4.77 17.48
CA CYS A 322 -6.13 -4.77 16.21
C CYS A 322 -7.05 -4.85 14.99
N PHE A 323 -8.18 -5.56 15.09
CA PHE A 323 -9.25 -5.46 14.09
C PHE A 323 -9.75 -4.02 13.95
N GLY A 324 -10.02 -3.31 15.06
CA GLY A 324 -10.43 -1.92 15.03
C GLY A 324 -9.45 -1.02 14.28
N LEU A 325 -8.15 -1.17 14.55
CA LEU A 325 -7.10 -0.46 13.81
C LEU A 325 -7.12 -0.82 12.31
N GLY A 326 -7.21 -2.11 11.96
CA GLY A 326 -7.31 -2.53 10.56
C GLY A 326 -8.57 -1.99 9.85
N PHE A 327 -9.71 -2.00 10.54
CA PHE A 327 -10.99 -1.52 10.03
C PHE A 327 -10.99 0.01 9.83
N SER A 328 -10.26 0.74 10.68
CA SER A 328 -9.97 2.17 10.52
C SER A 328 -8.99 2.51 9.38
N VAL A 329 -8.37 1.51 8.75
CA VAL A 329 -7.62 1.67 7.49
C VAL A 329 -8.48 1.28 6.29
N LYS A 330 -9.14 0.11 6.37
CA LYS A 330 -9.97 -0.42 5.28
C LYS A 330 -11.00 -1.41 5.83
N TRP A 331 -12.24 -1.31 5.35
CA TRP A 331 -13.33 -2.19 5.79
C TRP A 331 -13.11 -3.68 5.50
N THR A 332 -12.20 -4.02 4.57
CA THR A 332 -11.83 -5.42 4.27
C THR A 332 -11.25 -6.16 5.48
N ALA A 333 -10.78 -5.47 6.52
CA ALA A 333 -10.42 -6.07 7.80
C ALA A 333 -11.57 -6.88 8.45
N LEU A 334 -12.83 -6.58 8.08
CA LEU A 334 -14.01 -7.31 8.53
C LEU A 334 -13.94 -8.81 8.21
N PHE A 335 -13.40 -9.19 7.05
CA PHE A 335 -13.25 -10.61 6.70
C PHE A 335 -12.28 -11.33 7.63
N GLY A 336 -11.26 -10.62 8.14
CA GLY A 336 -10.38 -11.13 9.16
C GLY A 336 -11.05 -11.30 10.53
N LEU A 337 -11.90 -10.35 10.93
CA LEU A 337 -12.72 -10.50 12.15
C LEU A 337 -13.64 -11.72 12.05
N ILE A 338 -14.33 -11.89 10.92
CA ILE A 338 -15.20 -13.05 10.68
C ILE A 338 -14.40 -14.35 10.82
N ALA A 339 -13.17 -14.41 10.31
CA ALA A 339 -12.30 -15.58 10.48
C ALA A 339 -11.93 -15.82 11.96
N VAL A 340 -11.57 -14.79 12.71
CA VAL A 340 -11.29 -14.90 14.16
C VAL A 340 -12.52 -15.41 14.92
N LEU A 341 -13.70 -14.81 14.67
CA LEU A 341 -14.94 -15.23 15.32
C LEU A 341 -15.32 -16.67 14.95
N THR A 342 -15.11 -17.08 13.70
CA THR A 342 -15.32 -18.46 13.25
C THR A 342 -14.40 -19.43 14.00
N LEU A 343 -13.11 -19.11 14.16
CA LEU A 343 -12.17 -19.94 14.91
C LEU A 343 -12.51 -20.02 16.39
N VAL A 344 -12.96 -18.92 17.01
CA VAL A 344 -13.44 -18.90 18.40
C VAL A 344 -14.69 -19.77 18.54
N ALA A 345 -15.65 -19.67 17.63
CA ALA A 345 -16.86 -20.50 17.63
C ALA A 345 -16.52 -21.98 17.50
N VAL A 346 -15.64 -22.35 16.56
CA VAL A 346 -15.17 -23.74 16.39
C VAL A 346 -14.47 -24.23 17.67
N SER A 347 -13.60 -23.41 18.27
CA SER A 347 -12.94 -23.75 19.54
C SER A 347 -13.96 -23.94 20.68
N ASN A 348 -15.01 -23.10 20.76
CA ASN A 348 -16.09 -23.25 21.74
C ASN A 348 -16.81 -24.60 21.58
N ILE A 349 -17.12 -24.98 20.35
CA ILE A 349 -17.78 -26.26 20.04
C ILE A 349 -16.86 -27.43 20.42
N GLN A 350 -15.60 -27.41 19.99
CA GLN A 350 -14.63 -28.49 20.25
C GLN A 350 -14.35 -28.67 21.75
N THR A 351 -14.27 -27.56 22.49
CA THR A 351 -14.04 -27.57 23.95
C THR A 351 -15.33 -27.63 24.79
N LYS A 352 -16.48 -27.90 24.15
CA LYS A 352 -17.81 -28.02 24.79
C LYS A 352 -18.20 -26.82 25.66
N ARG A 353 -17.76 -25.62 25.31
CA ARG A 353 -18.15 -24.37 25.98
C ARG A 353 -19.38 -23.75 25.28
N PRO A 354 -20.19 -22.95 25.99
CA PRO A 354 -21.24 -22.17 25.35
C PRO A 354 -20.69 -21.30 24.22
N LEU A 355 -21.41 -21.21 23.09
CA LEU A 355 -20.94 -20.51 21.89
C LEU A 355 -20.58 -19.04 22.16
N LEU A 356 -21.29 -18.38 23.09
CA LEU A 356 -21.11 -16.97 23.47
C LEU A 356 -20.28 -16.78 24.75
N SER A 357 -19.45 -17.76 25.14
CA SER A 357 -18.62 -17.68 26.36
C SER A 357 -17.72 -16.44 26.39
N ASP A 358 -17.26 -16.02 25.20
CA ASP A 358 -16.26 -14.97 25.03
C ASP A 358 -16.90 -13.60 24.70
N SER A 359 -18.24 -13.53 24.72
CA SER A 359 -19.03 -12.35 24.31
C SER A 359 -18.64 -11.07 25.04
N LYS A 360 -18.35 -11.13 26.35
CA LYS A 360 -17.94 -9.94 27.13
C LYS A 360 -16.63 -9.35 26.61
N THR A 361 -15.64 -10.21 26.34
CA THR A 361 -14.33 -9.80 25.83
C THR A 361 -14.43 -9.26 24.41
N ILE A 362 -15.20 -9.95 23.56
CA ILE A 362 -15.46 -9.53 22.18
C ILE A 362 -16.16 -8.17 22.16
N LEU A 363 -17.23 -8.00 22.96
CA LEU A 363 -17.97 -6.74 23.06
C LEU A 363 -17.08 -5.60 23.56
N ALA A 364 -16.27 -5.83 24.60
CA ALA A 364 -15.32 -4.84 25.08
C ALA A 364 -14.32 -4.42 24.00
N GLY A 365 -13.77 -5.38 23.24
CA GLY A 365 -12.88 -5.10 22.13
C GLY A 365 -13.57 -4.34 20.99
N LEU A 366 -14.82 -4.67 20.68
CA LEU A 366 -15.62 -3.99 19.64
C LEU A 366 -15.96 -2.55 20.04
N LEU A 367 -16.26 -2.29 21.31
CA LEU A 367 -16.49 -0.93 21.81
C LEU A 367 -15.22 -0.06 21.68
N VAL A 368 -14.06 -0.62 22.02
CA VAL A 368 -12.76 0.07 21.81
C VAL A 368 -12.47 0.25 20.32
N SER A 369 -12.79 -0.73 19.48
CA SER A 369 -12.65 -0.64 18.03
C SER A 369 -13.50 0.48 17.45
N ALA A 370 -14.76 0.61 17.90
CA ALA A 370 -15.64 1.70 17.51
C ALA A 370 -15.10 3.07 17.96
N ALA A 371 -14.56 3.16 19.19
CA ALA A 371 -13.93 4.38 19.68
C ALA A 371 -12.70 4.78 18.85
N ILE A 372 -11.83 3.82 18.50
CA ILE A 372 -10.68 4.05 17.60
C ILE A 372 -11.17 4.53 16.24
N TYR A 373 -12.18 3.86 15.66
CA TYR A 373 -12.75 4.24 14.38
C TYR A 373 -13.25 5.68 14.37
N ILE A 374 -14.08 6.05 15.34
CA ILE A 374 -14.59 7.43 15.47
C ILE A 374 -13.44 8.41 15.68
N ALA A 375 -12.45 8.09 16.53
CA ALA A 375 -11.31 8.95 16.78
C ALA A 375 -10.48 9.25 15.52
N THR A 376 -10.43 8.32 14.56
CA THR A 376 -9.72 8.56 13.29
C THR A 376 -10.39 9.61 12.41
N TYR A 377 -11.67 9.93 12.65
CA TYR A 377 -12.37 11.00 11.93
C TYR A 377 -12.26 12.37 12.63
N ILE A 378 -11.51 12.52 13.73
CA ILE A 378 -11.34 13.82 14.40
C ILE A 378 -10.83 14.91 13.45
N PRO A 379 -9.81 14.69 12.60
CA PRO A 379 -9.37 15.72 11.65
C PRO A 379 -10.47 16.12 10.66
N TYR A 380 -11.26 15.16 10.18
CA TYR A 380 -12.43 15.44 9.36
C TYR A 380 -13.48 16.24 10.13
N MET A 381 -13.77 15.90 11.39
CA MET A 381 -14.72 16.66 12.22
C MET A 381 -14.30 18.11 12.46
N LEU A 382 -12.99 18.38 12.44
CA LEU A 382 -12.41 19.71 12.60
C LEU A 382 -12.15 20.42 11.27
N ALA A 383 -12.39 19.75 10.14
CA ALA A 383 -12.12 20.31 8.83
C ALA A 383 -13.18 21.32 8.41
N GLY A 384 -12.77 22.32 7.61
CA GLY A 384 -13.69 23.29 7.01
C GLY A 384 -14.55 24.03 8.03
N GLU A 385 -15.87 23.98 7.88
CA GLU A 385 -16.84 24.58 8.81
C GLU A 385 -17.10 23.72 10.06
N GLY A 386 -16.52 22.52 10.12
CA GLY A 386 -16.69 21.53 11.18
C GLY A 386 -17.85 20.56 10.92
N HIS A 387 -17.64 19.28 11.25
CA HIS A 387 -18.61 18.20 11.01
C HIS A 387 -19.02 17.52 12.32
N GLY A 388 -20.32 17.24 12.44
CA GLY A 388 -20.87 16.50 13.58
C GLY A 388 -20.54 15.01 13.55
N LEU A 389 -20.76 14.30 14.65
CA LEU A 389 -20.67 12.83 14.65
C LEU A 389 -21.89 12.18 14.00
N ILE A 390 -23.08 12.62 14.41
CA ILE A 390 -24.39 12.17 13.91
C ILE A 390 -25.40 13.30 14.05
N ASP A 391 -26.27 13.44 13.05
CA ASP A 391 -27.44 14.31 13.12
C ASP A 391 -28.68 13.48 13.49
N ILE A 392 -29.17 13.65 14.72
CA ILE A 392 -30.33 12.91 15.24
C ILE A 392 -31.61 13.27 14.47
N HIS A 393 -31.71 14.48 13.91
CA HIS A 393 -32.89 14.89 13.14
C HIS A 393 -33.01 14.14 11.80
N ARG A 394 -31.91 13.59 11.29
CA ARG A 394 -31.85 12.75 10.08
C ARG A 394 -32.07 11.26 10.36
N LEU A 395 -32.29 10.84 11.61
CA LEU A 395 -32.51 9.42 11.95
C LEU A 395 -33.63 8.74 11.14
N PRO A 396 -34.80 9.37 10.89
CA PRO A 396 -35.83 8.78 10.04
C PRO A 396 -35.36 8.51 8.61
N LEU A 397 -34.53 9.39 8.04
CA LEU A 397 -33.93 9.23 6.71
C LEU A 397 -32.97 8.03 6.69
N TYR A 398 -32.11 7.92 7.70
CA TYR A 398 -31.18 6.80 7.83
C TYR A 398 -31.89 5.45 7.94
N ILE A 399 -32.99 5.39 8.69
CA ILE A 399 -33.85 4.20 8.77
C ILE A 399 -34.48 3.89 7.41
N GLY A 400 -34.87 4.93 6.65
CA GLY A 400 -35.36 4.79 5.29
C GLY A 400 -34.36 4.12 4.36
N TYR A 401 -33.08 4.54 4.37
CA TYR A 401 -32.03 3.91 3.57
C TYR A 401 -31.79 2.44 3.95
N LEU A 402 -31.82 2.13 5.25
CA LEU A 402 -31.71 0.75 5.70
C LEU A 402 -32.88 -0.10 5.21
N ALA A 403 -34.11 0.44 5.27
CA ALA A 403 -35.29 -0.24 4.76
C ALA A 403 -35.23 -0.45 3.24
N GLU A 404 -34.78 0.54 2.47
CA GLU A 404 -34.57 0.43 1.01
C GLU A 404 -33.55 -0.66 0.70
N TYR A 405 -32.43 -0.71 1.43
CA TYR A 405 -31.42 -1.76 1.27
C TYR A 405 -31.99 -3.16 1.50
N LEU A 406 -32.69 -3.32 2.63
CA LEU A 406 -33.24 -4.62 3.04
C LEU A 406 -34.35 -5.12 2.10
N THR A 407 -35.03 -4.21 1.40
CA THR A 407 -36.13 -4.53 0.49
C THR A 407 -35.71 -4.70 -0.96
N SER A 408 -34.79 -3.85 -1.45
CA SER A 408 -34.41 -3.80 -2.87
C SER A 408 -32.99 -4.33 -3.16
N GLY A 409 -32.17 -4.55 -2.14
CA GLY A 409 -30.76 -4.91 -2.29
C GLY A 409 -29.86 -3.75 -2.76
N THR A 410 -30.45 -2.58 -3.00
CA THR A 410 -29.80 -1.36 -3.46
C THR A 410 -30.17 -0.19 -2.54
N ILE A 411 -29.33 0.84 -2.49
CA ILE A 411 -29.66 2.09 -1.80
C ILE A 411 -29.34 3.24 -2.75
N SER A 412 -30.32 4.11 -2.99
CA SER A 412 -30.12 5.36 -3.71
C SER A 412 -29.79 6.47 -2.72
N ILE A 413 -28.52 6.57 -2.32
CA ILE A 413 -28.07 7.63 -1.42
C ILE A 413 -28.02 8.93 -2.23
N SER A 414 -29.05 9.76 -2.11
CA SER A 414 -29.01 11.14 -2.61
C SER A 414 -27.82 11.86 -1.98
N PRO A 415 -27.05 12.69 -2.72
CA PRO A 415 -25.87 13.32 -2.15
C PRO A 415 -26.27 14.18 -0.96
N LEU A 416 -25.94 13.69 0.23
CA LEU A 416 -25.80 14.50 1.42
C LEU A 416 -24.42 15.13 1.29
N ASP A 417 -24.36 16.45 1.21
CA ASP A 417 -23.18 17.15 1.72
C ASP A 417 -22.90 16.53 3.09
N SER A 418 -21.70 15.97 3.23
CA SER A 418 -21.39 15.13 4.38
C SER A 418 -21.22 16.05 5.58
N LEU A 419 -22.31 16.36 6.28
CA LEU A 419 -22.31 17.24 7.44
C LEU A 419 -21.85 16.51 8.70
N THR A 420 -21.88 15.16 8.67
CA THR A 420 -21.50 14.33 9.80
C THR A 420 -20.65 13.13 9.39
N VAL A 421 -19.91 12.57 10.35
CA VAL A 421 -19.16 11.32 10.17
C VAL A 421 -20.08 10.18 9.73
N PHE A 422 -21.32 10.14 10.25
CA PHE A 422 -22.31 9.14 9.84
C PHE A 422 -22.77 9.31 8.39
N ASP A 423 -23.06 10.55 7.96
CA ASP A 423 -23.38 10.85 6.56
C ASP A 423 -22.24 10.41 5.63
N LEU A 424 -21.00 10.65 6.06
CA LEU A 424 -19.82 10.21 5.33
C LEU A 424 -19.75 8.67 5.21
N GLN A 425 -20.13 7.90 6.24
CA GLN A 425 -20.17 6.42 6.15
C GLN A 425 -21.18 5.94 5.10
N LEU A 426 -22.36 6.57 5.07
CA LEU A 426 -23.38 6.28 4.06
C LEU A 426 -22.85 6.61 2.66
N ARG A 427 -22.25 7.78 2.48
CA ARG A 427 -21.64 8.19 1.21
C ARG A 427 -20.55 7.21 0.77
N MET A 428 -19.67 6.78 1.68
CA MET A 428 -18.63 5.77 1.42
C MET A 428 -19.22 4.44 0.96
N PHE A 429 -20.27 3.97 1.64
CA PHE A 429 -20.97 2.75 1.27
C PHE A 429 -21.62 2.88 -0.12
N GLY A 430 -22.33 3.98 -0.37
CA GLY A 430 -22.95 4.29 -1.65
C GLY A 430 -21.94 4.29 -2.81
N TYR A 431 -20.77 4.92 -2.62
CA TYR A 431 -19.68 4.90 -3.58
C TYR A 431 -19.21 3.47 -3.91
N HIS A 432 -18.88 2.67 -2.89
CA HIS A 432 -18.39 1.30 -3.12
C HIS A 432 -19.47 0.36 -3.66
N ALA A 433 -20.75 0.60 -3.37
CA ALA A 433 -21.86 -0.19 -3.87
C ALA A 433 -22.22 0.13 -5.33
N SER A 434 -21.95 1.36 -5.79
CA SER A 434 -22.40 1.87 -7.11
C SER A 434 -21.28 2.12 -8.11
N ILE A 435 -20.00 2.02 -7.72
CA ILE A 435 -18.90 2.31 -8.63
C ILE A 435 -18.82 1.30 -9.79
N GLU A 436 -19.12 1.80 -10.98
CA GLU A 436 -18.91 1.12 -12.25
C GLU A 436 -17.74 1.76 -12.97
N ALA A 437 -16.58 1.11 -12.90
CA ALA A 437 -15.35 1.59 -13.53
C ALA A 437 -14.60 0.44 -14.21
N THR A 438 -13.85 0.78 -15.26
CA THR A 438 -12.89 -0.15 -15.90
C THR A 438 -11.49 0.42 -15.76
N HIS A 439 -10.50 -0.46 -15.62
CA HIS A 439 -9.10 -0.07 -15.52
C HIS A 439 -8.22 -1.12 -16.21
N PRO A 440 -7.24 -0.73 -17.04
CA PRO A 440 -6.41 -1.68 -17.79
C PRO A 440 -5.68 -2.70 -16.92
N TYR A 441 -5.30 -2.33 -15.69
CA TYR A 441 -4.58 -3.19 -14.74
C TYR A 441 -5.47 -3.84 -13.67
N SER A 442 -6.80 -3.74 -13.78
CA SER A 442 -7.69 -4.50 -12.90
C SER A 442 -7.54 -6.01 -13.13
N SER A 443 -7.75 -6.80 -12.09
CA SER A 443 -7.64 -8.26 -12.16
C SER A 443 -8.71 -8.95 -11.30
N PRO A 444 -9.30 -10.06 -11.78
CA PRO A 444 -10.31 -10.78 -11.03
C PRO A 444 -9.70 -11.55 -9.86
N TRP A 445 -10.47 -11.70 -8.78
CA TRP A 445 -10.04 -12.30 -7.51
C TRP A 445 -9.38 -13.68 -7.64
N TRP A 446 -9.85 -14.51 -8.57
CA TRP A 446 -9.34 -15.87 -8.76
C TRP A 446 -7.94 -15.90 -9.39
N SER A 447 -7.53 -14.82 -10.06
CA SER A 447 -6.25 -14.75 -10.77
C SER A 447 -5.06 -14.42 -9.86
N TRP A 448 -5.31 -13.92 -8.66
CA TRP A 448 -4.28 -13.37 -7.78
C TRP A 448 -3.28 -14.41 -7.26
N PRO A 449 -3.68 -15.58 -6.71
CA PRO A 449 -2.70 -16.56 -6.22
C PRO A 449 -1.75 -17.08 -7.31
N LEU A 450 -2.22 -17.07 -8.56
CA LEU A 450 -1.45 -17.46 -9.74
C LEU A 450 -0.58 -16.33 -10.29
N MET A 451 -0.82 -15.09 -9.84
CA MET A 451 -0.20 -13.86 -10.33
C MET A 451 -0.35 -13.69 -11.85
N LEU A 452 -1.52 -14.01 -12.43
CA LEU A 452 -1.69 -13.95 -13.89
C LEU A 452 -1.62 -12.52 -14.43
N LYS A 453 -2.01 -11.54 -13.62
CA LYS A 453 -2.04 -10.12 -14.00
C LYS A 453 -1.58 -9.24 -12.84
N PRO A 454 -0.27 -8.98 -12.73
CA PRO A 454 0.31 -7.99 -11.83
C PRO A 454 -0.27 -6.58 -12.04
N LEU A 455 -0.18 -5.74 -11.01
CA LEU A 455 -0.57 -4.34 -11.11
C LEU A 455 0.66 -3.48 -11.42
N TRP A 456 0.61 -2.76 -12.54
CA TRP A 456 1.65 -1.82 -12.91
C TRP A 456 1.38 -0.45 -12.25
N MET A 457 2.24 -0.02 -11.34
CA MET A 457 2.03 1.17 -10.51
C MET A 457 2.81 2.39 -11.00
N TYR A 458 3.99 2.19 -11.56
CA TYR A 458 4.85 3.28 -12.01
C TYR A 458 5.57 2.90 -13.28
N SER A 459 5.67 3.84 -14.22
CA SER A 459 6.43 3.70 -15.45
C SER A 459 7.04 5.03 -15.84
N ASN A 460 8.32 5.03 -16.12
CA ASN A 460 8.99 6.13 -16.80
C ASN A 460 10.03 5.58 -17.78
N THR A 461 9.95 6.03 -19.03
CA THR A 461 10.96 5.75 -20.04
C THR A 461 12.10 6.73 -19.86
N LEU A 462 13.29 6.18 -19.62
CA LEU A 462 14.49 6.94 -19.40
C LEU A 462 15.38 6.89 -20.63
N LEU A 463 16.41 7.72 -20.63
CA LEU A 463 17.33 7.85 -21.74
C LEU A 463 18.29 6.65 -21.83
N GLY A 464 18.89 6.48 -23.00
CA GLY A 464 19.84 5.40 -23.26
C GLY A 464 19.22 3.99 -23.19
N GLY A 465 17.94 3.86 -23.58
CA GLY A 465 17.22 2.58 -23.57
C GLY A 465 16.89 2.05 -22.17
N LYS A 466 16.96 2.90 -21.15
CA LYS A 466 16.62 2.53 -19.77
C LYS A 466 15.15 2.81 -19.45
N VAL A 467 14.65 2.13 -18.44
CA VAL A 467 13.30 2.27 -17.91
C VAL A 467 13.33 2.18 -16.40
N SER A 468 12.44 2.93 -15.75
CA SER A 468 12.17 2.81 -14.32
C SER A 468 10.71 2.41 -14.16
N THR A 469 10.46 1.25 -13.57
CA THR A 469 9.12 0.68 -13.44
C THR A 469 8.90 0.11 -12.05
N ILE A 470 7.66 0.18 -11.57
CA ILE A 470 7.24 -0.52 -10.34
C ILE A 470 6.03 -1.38 -10.67
N VAL A 471 6.20 -2.69 -10.54
CA VAL A 471 5.13 -3.68 -10.55
C VAL A 471 4.83 -4.16 -9.14
N LEU A 472 3.55 -4.34 -8.87
CA LEU A 472 3.05 -5.04 -7.70
C LEU A 472 2.64 -6.47 -8.05
N MET A 473 3.39 -7.42 -7.50
CA MET A 473 3.19 -8.85 -7.64
C MET A 473 3.83 -9.58 -6.46
N GLY A 474 3.63 -10.88 -6.37
CA GLY A 474 4.30 -11.74 -5.39
C GLY A 474 5.66 -12.25 -5.81
N ASN A 475 6.41 -12.82 -4.87
CA ASN A 475 7.60 -13.61 -5.20
C ASN A 475 7.16 -14.95 -5.84
N PRO A 476 7.52 -15.26 -7.11
CA PRO A 476 7.01 -16.45 -7.80
C PRO A 476 7.29 -17.78 -7.11
N ALA A 477 8.48 -17.95 -6.50
CA ALA A 477 8.80 -19.17 -5.79
C ALA A 477 7.91 -19.35 -4.55
N LEU A 478 7.69 -18.27 -3.80
CA LEU A 478 6.81 -18.29 -2.62
C LEU A 478 5.34 -18.48 -3.00
N TRP A 479 4.84 -17.68 -3.94
CA TRP A 479 3.42 -17.67 -4.31
C TRP A 479 3.00 -18.97 -4.97
N TRP A 480 3.74 -19.44 -5.98
CA TRP A 480 3.43 -20.71 -6.62
C TRP A 480 3.75 -21.90 -5.71
N GLY A 481 4.77 -21.81 -4.86
CA GLY A 481 5.05 -22.82 -3.83
C GLY A 481 3.96 -22.92 -2.76
N SER A 482 3.25 -21.83 -2.48
CA SER A 482 2.16 -21.82 -1.50
C SER A 482 0.91 -22.56 -1.97
N ILE A 483 0.66 -22.65 -3.27
CA ILE A 483 -0.52 -23.34 -3.84
C ILE A 483 -0.52 -24.83 -3.45
N PRO A 484 0.49 -25.65 -3.82
CA PRO A 484 0.53 -27.03 -3.39
C PRO A 484 0.66 -27.14 -1.87
N ALA A 485 1.34 -26.23 -1.19
CA ALA A 485 1.44 -26.23 0.26
C ALA A 485 0.07 -26.14 0.95
N LEU A 486 -0.78 -25.21 0.50
CA LEU A 486 -2.14 -25.01 0.99
C LEU A 486 -3.05 -26.18 0.65
N ILE A 487 -3.00 -26.67 -0.60
CA ILE A 487 -3.79 -27.82 -1.06
C ILE A 487 -3.47 -29.05 -0.21
N LEU A 488 -2.18 -29.34 0.02
CA LEU A 488 -1.76 -30.51 0.78
C LEU A 488 -2.13 -30.40 2.27
N ILE A 489 -2.02 -29.19 2.87
CA ILE A 489 -2.51 -28.95 4.23
C ILE A 489 -4.02 -29.18 4.31
N GLY A 490 -4.80 -28.67 3.33
CA GLY A 490 -6.23 -28.92 3.22
C GLY A 490 -6.57 -30.40 3.09
N ALA A 491 -5.87 -31.12 2.22
CA ALA A 491 -6.06 -32.56 2.03
C ALA A 491 -5.74 -33.35 3.30
N LEU A 492 -4.66 -33.00 4.02
CA LEU A 492 -4.33 -33.62 5.30
C LEU A 492 -5.39 -33.32 6.37
N PHE A 493 -5.85 -32.07 6.47
CA PHE A 493 -6.90 -31.67 7.40
C PHE A 493 -8.19 -32.46 7.16
N VAL A 494 -8.65 -32.54 5.90
CA VAL A 494 -9.85 -33.30 5.52
C VAL A 494 -9.66 -34.79 5.82
N ARG A 495 -8.52 -35.37 5.45
CA ARG A 495 -8.20 -36.78 5.74
C ARG A 495 -8.24 -37.08 7.23
N ASN A 496 -7.60 -36.24 8.05
CA ASN A 496 -7.53 -36.42 9.50
C ASN A 496 -8.92 -36.28 10.13
N THR A 497 -9.73 -35.34 9.64
CA THR A 497 -11.12 -35.13 10.07
C THR A 497 -12.00 -36.35 9.74
N ILE A 498 -11.94 -36.86 8.50
CA ILE A 498 -12.71 -38.05 8.07
C ILE A 498 -12.29 -39.29 8.86
N LYS A 499 -10.98 -39.49 9.04
CA LYS A 499 -10.44 -40.64 9.76
C LYS A 499 -10.56 -40.51 11.29
N LYS A 500 -11.08 -39.38 11.80
CA LYS A 500 -11.13 -39.06 13.24
C LYS A 500 -9.76 -39.24 13.92
N VAL A 501 -8.69 -38.93 13.20
CA VAL A 501 -7.34 -38.95 13.73
C VAL A 501 -7.08 -37.59 14.36
N GLU A 502 -7.02 -37.57 15.69
CA GLU A 502 -6.49 -36.42 16.40
C GLU A 502 -5.01 -36.28 16.05
N HIS A 503 -4.70 -35.19 15.37
CA HIS A 503 -3.33 -34.84 15.04
C HIS A 503 -3.06 -33.48 15.67
N GLU A 504 -1.95 -33.37 16.40
CA GLU A 504 -1.53 -32.16 17.10
C GLU A 504 -1.50 -30.91 16.21
N ARG A 505 -1.40 -31.09 14.89
CA ARG A 505 -1.31 -30.01 13.91
C ARG A 505 -2.64 -29.62 13.26
N ASN A 506 -3.74 -30.32 13.56
CA ASN A 506 -5.05 -30.03 12.97
C ASN A 506 -5.52 -28.60 13.27
N PHE A 507 -5.28 -28.10 14.50
CA PHE A 507 -5.58 -26.71 14.85
C PHE A 507 -4.79 -25.71 14.00
N VAL A 508 -3.50 -25.96 13.79
CA VAL A 508 -2.65 -25.13 12.92
C VAL A 508 -3.18 -25.10 11.48
N PHE A 509 -3.59 -26.25 10.94
CA PHE A 509 -4.18 -26.31 9.60
C PHE A 509 -5.47 -25.50 9.50
N LEU A 510 -6.36 -25.64 10.48
CA LEU A 510 -7.59 -24.86 10.55
C LEU A 510 -7.29 -23.36 10.62
N PHE A 511 -6.32 -22.97 11.46
CA PHE A 511 -5.93 -21.57 11.63
C PHE A 511 -5.27 -20.97 10.38
N ILE A 512 -4.64 -21.78 9.53
CA ILE A 512 -4.12 -21.31 8.23
C ILE A 512 -5.26 -21.21 7.21
N LEU A 513 -6.08 -22.26 7.10
CA LEU A 513 -7.09 -22.38 6.03
C LEU A 513 -8.28 -21.43 6.21
N VAL A 514 -8.81 -21.28 7.43
CA VAL A 514 -10.02 -20.47 7.66
C VAL A 514 -9.78 -18.99 7.32
N PRO A 515 -8.75 -18.31 7.86
CA PRO A 515 -8.45 -16.94 7.47
C PRO A 515 -8.09 -16.77 6.00
N PHE A 516 -7.34 -17.72 5.42
CA PHE A 516 -6.98 -17.67 4.00
C PHE A 516 -8.23 -17.71 3.11
N LEU A 517 -9.13 -18.66 3.35
CA LEU A 517 -10.33 -18.82 2.53
C LEU A 517 -11.32 -17.68 2.73
N LEU A 518 -11.56 -17.26 3.97
CA LEU A 518 -12.55 -16.20 4.25
C LEU A 518 -12.10 -14.83 3.76
N GLN A 519 -10.80 -14.52 3.79
CA GLN A 519 -10.29 -13.26 3.24
C GLN A 519 -10.21 -13.28 1.72
N TRP A 520 -9.92 -14.42 1.09
CA TRP A 520 -9.83 -14.50 -0.36
C TRP A 520 -11.19 -14.65 -1.04
N LEU A 521 -12.00 -15.62 -0.62
CA LEU A 521 -13.26 -15.96 -1.29
C LEU A 521 -14.36 -14.93 -1.09
N SER A 522 -14.24 -14.06 -0.09
CA SER A 522 -15.15 -12.92 0.09
C SER A 522 -15.11 -11.94 -1.10
N TYR A 523 -13.98 -11.85 -1.81
CA TYR A 523 -13.89 -11.05 -3.04
C TYR A 523 -14.67 -11.64 -4.21
N ALA A 524 -15.09 -12.91 -4.15
CA ALA A 524 -15.99 -13.48 -5.14
C ALA A 524 -17.40 -12.86 -5.09
N LEU A 525 -17.75 -12.22 -3.97
CA LEU A 525 -19.02 -11.52 -3.76
C LEU A 525 -18.94 -10.04 -4.16
N ILE A 526 -17.77 -9.54 -4.55
CA ILE A 526 -17.55 -8.12 -4.85
C ILE A 526 -17.52 -7.94 -6.36
N SER A 527 -18.50 -7.19 -6.89
CA SER A 527 -18.69 -6.96 -8.33
C SER A 527 -17.93 -5.73 -8.87
N ARG A 528 -17.56 -4.79 -8.00
CA ARG A 528 -16.80 -3.59 -8.40
C ARG A 528 -15.39 -3.93 -8.87
N ILE A 529 -14.69 -2.92 -9.38
CA ILE A 529 -13.30 -3.07 -9.83
C ILE A 529 -12.35 -3.52 -8.72
N LEU A 530 -11.47 -4.48 -9.03
CA LEU A 530 -10.51 -5.09 -8.10
C LEU A 530 -9.10 -5.19 -8.68
N PHE A 531 -8.13 -5.36 -7.78
CA PHE A 531 -6.69 -5.38 -8.07
C PHE A 531 -5.97 -6.38 -7.16
N ILE A 532 -4.80 -6.84 -7.58
CA ILE A 532 -4.03 -7.88 -6.88
C ILE A 532 -3.64 -7.50 -5.45
N TYR A 533 -3.47 -6.20 -5.12
CA TYR A 533 -3.15 -5.78 -3.75
C TYR A 533 -4.22 -6.16 -2.72
N HIS A 534 -5.46 -6.40 -3.14
CA HIS A 534 -6.53 -6.88 -2.27
C HIS A 534 -6.21 -8.25 -1.65
N PHE A 535 -5.32 -9.01 -2.28
CA PHE A 535 -4.88 -10.31 -1.83
C PHE A 535 -3.78 -10.26 -0.74
N VAL A 536 -3.19 -9.09 -0.47
CA VAL A 536 -2.02 -8.95 0.44
C VAL A 536 -2.27 -9.56 1.83
N ALA A 537 -3.49 -9.47 2.35
CA ALA A 537 -3.85 -10.01 3.66
C ALA A 537 -3.76 -11.56 3.75
N ASN A 538 -3.68 -12.25 2.60
CA ASN A 538 -3.48 -13.70 2.52
C ASN A 538 -2.00 -14.12 2.57
N VAL A 539 -1.06 -13.20 2.30
CA VAL A 539 0.38 -13.50 2.21
C VAL A 539 0.93 -14.17 3.48
N PRO A 540 0.60 -13.74 4.72
CA PRO A 540 1.09 -14.43 5.92
C PRO A 540 0.67 -15.90 5.98
N PHE A 541 -0.56 -16.23 5.55
CA PHE A 541 -1.08 -17.60 5.58
C PHE A 541 -0.45 -18.48 4.51
N MET A 542 -0.16 -17.92 3.33
CA MET A 542 0.64 -18.58 2.31
C MET A 542 2.04 -18.91 2.82
N ILE A 543 2.68 -17.96 3.51
CA ILE A 543 3.99 -18.16 4.13
C ILE A 543 3.93 -19.24 5.21
N PHE A 544 2.92 -19.24 6.09
CA PHE A 544 2.77 -20.30 7.10
C PHE A 544 2.55 -21.67 6.46
N ALA A 545 1.77 -21.76 5.38
CA ALA A 545 1.59 -23.01 4.66
C ALA A 545 2.90 -23.55 4.10
N VAL A 546 3.73 -22.70 3.47
CA VAL A 546 5.06 -23.10 2.98
C VAL A 546 6.00 -23.45 4.14
N THR A 547 6.02 -22.63 5.19
CA THR A 547 6.84 -22.83 6.39
C THR A 547 6.56 -24.18 7.04
N TYR A 548 5.28 -24.58 7.10
CA TYR A 548 4.87 -25.88 7.62
C TYR A 548 5.62 -27.03 6.93
N TRP A 549 5.76 -27.00 5.61
CA TRP A 549 6.46 -28.04 4.86
C TRP A 549 7.98 -27.93 4.97
N LEU A 550 8.52 -26.71 4.94
CA LEU A 550 9.97 -26.47 4.95
C LEU A 550 10.64 -26.81 6.29
N GLN A 551 9.91 -26.77 7.41
CA GLN A 551 10.48 -27.15 8.71
C GLN A 551 10.57 -28.68 8.91
N LEU A 552 9.68 -29.46 8.29
CA LEU A 552 9.56 -30.91 8.54
C LEU A 552 10.88 -31.68 8.37
N PRO A 553 11.73 -31.38 7.37
CA PRO A 553 13.01 -32.08 7.22
C PRO A 553 14.00 -31.91 8.37
N PHE A 554 13.81 -30.90 9.21
CA PHE A 554 14.65 -30.62 10.37
C PHE A 554 14.10 -31.24 11.66
N GLU A 555 12.84 -31.65 11.67
CA GLU A 555 12.18 -32.30 12.81
C GLU A 555 12.26 -33.84 12.74
N LYS A 556 12.53 -34.39 11.55
CA LYS A 556 12.54 -35.84 11.32
C LYS A 556 13.94 -36.43 11.34
N ASP A 557 14.05 -37.62 11.92
CA ASP A 557 15.18 -38.51 11.72
C ASP A 557 15.09 -39.18 10.35
N TRP A 558 16.17 -39.09 9.58
CA TRP A 558 16.23 -39.63 8.23
C TRP A 558 16.87 -41.01 8.22
N PRO A 559 16.39 -41.96 7.38
CA PRO A 559 16.92 -43.32 7.32
C PRO A 559 18.42 -43.40 7.02
N SER A 560 18.97 -42.38 6.34
CA SER A 560 20.40 -42.22 6.15
C SER A 560 20.80 -40.75 6.29
N GLN A 561 22.04 -40.51 6.74
CA GLN A 561 22.62 -39.17 6.82
C GLN A 561 22.59 -38.46 5.45
N ARG A 562 22.86 -39.21 4.37
CA ARG A 562 22.83 -38.68 2.99
C ARG A 562 21.44 -38.19 2.60
N THR A 563 20.39 -38.96 2.89
CA THR A 563 18.99 -38.54 2.63
C THR A 563 18.65 -37.27 3.40
N GLY A 564 19.01 -37.21 4.69
CA GLY A 564 18.75 -36.02 5.51
C GLY A 564 19.45 -34.77 5.00
N LEU A 565 20.71 -34.89 4.55
CA LEU A 565 21.45 -33.79 3.94
C LEU A 565 20.80 -33.31 2.63
N ILE A 566 20.35 -34.23 1.78
CA ILE A 566 19.69 -33.90 0.50
C ILE A 566 18.38 -33.13 0.75
N VAL A 567 17.51 -33.61 1.65
CA VAL A 567 16.21 -32.96 1.88
C VAL A 567 16.36 -31.60 2.57
N LYS A 568 17.27 -31.48 3.55
CA LYS A 568 17.62 -30.18 4.13
C LYS A 568 18.23 -29.25 3.09
N GLY A 569 19.03 -29.79 2.16
CA GLY A 569 19.58 -29.06 1.01
C GLY A 569 18.49 -28.48 0.11
N PHE A 570 17.40 -29.21 -0.16
CA PHE A 570 16.26 -28.67 -0.92
C PHE A 570 15.58 -27.49 -0.22
N VAL A 571 15.46 -27.53 1.12
CA VAL A 571 14.90 -26.38 1.87
C VAL A 571 15.79 -25.15 1.73
N ILE A 572 17.10 -25.32 1.90
CA ILE A 572 18.07 -24.22 1.74
C ILE A 572 18.04 -23.69 0.31
N ALA A 573 17.99 -24.57 -0.69
CA ALA A 573 17.90 -24.18 -2.10
C ALA A 573 16.62 -23.37 -2.39
N PHE A 574 15.48 -23.74 -1.81
CA PHE A 574 14.24 -22.96 -1.94
C PHE A 574 14.37 -21.56 -1.32
N LEU A 575 14.94 -21.44 -0.12
CA LEU A 575 15.16 -20.14 0.54
C LEU A 575 16.14 -19.27 -0.27
N ILE A 576 17.20 -19.86 -0.81
CA ILE A 576 18.13 -19.17 -1.72
C ILE A 576 17.39 -18.72 -2.98
N LEU A 577 16.57 -19.57 -3.58
CA LEU A 577 15.78 -19.22 -4.77
C LEU A 577 14.86 -18.01 -4.49
N VAL A 578 14.16 -18.00 -3.36
CA VAL A 578 13.31 -16.87 -2.95
C VAL A 578 14.12 -15.57 -2.87
N ALA A 579 15.29 -15.59 -2.23
CA ALA A 579 16.16 -14.41 -2.13
C ALA A 579 16.77 -13.99 -3.49
N VAL A 580 17.22 -14.95 -4.30
CA VAL A 580 17.75 -14.68 -5.65
C VAL A 580 16.69 -14.04 -6.52
N LEU A 581 15.45 -14.55 -6.51
CA LEU A 581 14.35 -13.95 -7.26
C LEU A 581 14.03 -12.54 -6.76
N PHE A 582 14.11 -12.28 -5.46
CA PHE A 582 13.95 -10.93 -4.92
C PHE A 582 14.98 -9.96 -5.50
N PHE A 583 16.27 -10.30 -5.49
CA PHE A 583 17.29 -9.41 -6.06
C PHE A 583 17.22 -9.31 -7.59
N LEU A 584 16.80 -10.39 -8.28
CA LEU A 584 16.57 -10.38 -9.72
C LEU A 584 15.42 -9.42 -10.10
N PHE A 585 14.31 -9.46 -9.38
CA PHE A 585 13.15 -8.60 -9.61
C PHE A 585 13.26 -7.23 -8.94
N TYR A 586 14.23 -7.03 -8.04
CA TYR A 586 14.42 -5.79 -7.29
C TYR A 586 14.26 -4.53 -8.16
N PRO A 587 14.84 -4.44 -9.37
CA PRO A 587 14.69 -3.24 -10.16
C PRO A 587 13.25 -2.90 -10.56
N VAL A 588 12.47 -3.91 -10.95
CA VAL A 588 11.08 -3.73 -11.39
C VAL A 588 10.08 -3.64 -10.25
N ILE A 589 10.46 -3.97 -9.02
CA ILE A 589 9.61 -3.82 -7.82
C ILE A 589 9.99 -2.60 -6.97
N SER A 590 11.15 -1.97 -7.22
CA SER A 590 11.64 -0.79 -6.47
C SER A 590 11.66 0.51 -7.28
N GLY A 591 11.55 0.43 -8.61
CA GLY A 591 11.75 1.56 -9.51
C GLY A 591 13.22 1.91 -9.72
N TYR A 592 14.11 0.91 -9.63
CA TYR A 592 15.52 1.13 -9.97
C TYR A 592 15.71 1.11 -11.50
N PRO A 593 16.36 2.12 -12.09
CA PRO A 593 16.58 2.19 -13.53
C PRO A 593 17.37 0.99 -14.09
N VAL A 594 16.82 0.32 -15.11
CA VAL A 594 17.45 -0.81 -15.81
C VAL A 594 17.24 -0.72 -17.31
N ALA A 595 17.99 -1.49 -18.10
CA ALA A 595 17.78 -1.61 -19.53
C ALA A 595 16.38 -2.17 -19.84
N TYR A 596 15.77 -1.71 -20.94
CA TYR A 596 14.46 -2.18 -21.38
C TYR A 596 14.42 -3.70 -21.56
N GLU A 597 15.46 -4.28 -22.16
CA GLU A 597 15.55 -5.72 -22.41
C GLU A 597 15.62 -6.54 -21.13
N TYR A 598 16.30 -6.03 -20.09
CA TYR A 598 16.35 -6.67 -18.78
C TYR A 598 14.94 -6.77 -18.19
N LYS A 599 14.21 -5.66 -18.20
CA LYS A 599 12.82 -5.62 -17.74
C LYS A 599 11.92 -6.58 -18.53
N GLU A 600 12.02 -6.59 -19.86
CA GLU A 600 11.25 -7.53 -20.70
C GLU A 600 11.55 -9.00 -20.37
N SER A 601 12.81 -9.35 -20.07
CA SER A 601 13.20 -10.72 -19.71
C SER A 601 12.54 -11.24 -18.42
N LEU A 602 12.03 -10.34 -17.57
CA LEU A 602 11.34 -10.68 -16.33
C LEU A 602 9.84 -10.96 -16.53
N ARG A 603 9.29 -10.72 -17.72
CA ARG A 603 7.87 -10.97 -18.05
C ARG A 603 7.65 -12.44 -18.40
N TRP A 604 7.58 -13.29 -17.38
CA TRP A 604 7.46 -14.74 -17.57
C TRP A 604 6.11 -15.21 -18.08
N LEU A 605 5.04 -14.45 -17.80
CA LEU A 605 3.69 -14.71 -18.28
C LEU A 605 3.24 -13.59 -19.21
N SER A 606 2.39 -13.90 -20.19
CA SER A 606 1.85 -12.91 -21.14
C SER A 606 1.04 -11.78 -20.48
N GLY A 607 0.47 -12.03 -19.30
CA GLY A 607 -0.24 -11.01 -18.52
C GLY A 607 0.67 -10.08 -17.70
N TRP A 608 1.99 -10.27 -17.72
CA TRP A 608 2.96 -9.42 -17.02
C TRP A 608 3.39 -8.27 -17.93
N VAL A 609 2.75 -7.11 -17.78
CA VAL A 609 2.81 -5.99 -18.75
C VAL A 609 3.69 -4.82 -18.33
N PHE A 610 4.50 -4.97 -17.28
CA PHE A 610 5.21 -3.89 -16.57
C PHE A 610 6.58 -3.49 -17.13
#